data_AF-A1VI66-F1
#
_entry.id   AF-A1VI66-F1
#
_cell.length_a   1.000
_cell.length_b   1.000
_cell.length_c   1.000
_cell.angle_alpha   90.00
_cell.angle_beta   90.00
_cell.angle_gamma   90.00
#
_symmetry.space_group_name_H-M   'P 1'
#
loop_
_entity.id
_entity.type
_entity.pdbx_description
1 polymer ?
#
loop_
_entity_poly.entity_id
_entity_poly.type
_entity_poly.pdbx_seq_one_letter_code
_entity_poly.pdbx_strand_id
1 'polypeptide(L)'
;MSFLSELKSRANALQGLQLGAQRDLVAGTQACEVACRMALVYLQDLCAQLNVIQPPAPGVYSLDGKAPFAGSAALVQRNFRCDARRKMLRNAEVFDYIGVGWDLLPVTGLVATHTVTVNFPPDLERVTQRLSVGQIQHERKDQRHPETNKLLAYVFDYQTESRAFITLTPDHDTGCIAFRVSNVGGFGVHNTSYPGAQVTHRLLDELAKKLVGQPSRFG
;
A
#
# COMPACT_ATOMS: atom_id res chain seq x y z
N MET A 1 6.38 -25.00 -54.84
CA MET A 1 6.96 -24.18 -53.75
C MET A 1 7.91 -25.04 -52.94
N SER A 2 9.02 -24.48 -52.43
CA SER A 2 10.05 -25.26 -51.72
C SER A 2 9.85 -25.19 -50.21
N PHE A 3 10.11 -26.27 -49.48
CA PHE A 3 10.09 -26.28 -48.01
C PHE A 3 11.00 -25.18 -47.40
N LEU A 4 12.11 -24.85 -48.06
CA LEU A 4 12.99 -23.74 -47.65
C LEU A 4 12.29 -22.38 -47.73
N SER A 5 11.41 -22.16 -48.72
CA SER A 5 10.64 -20.91 -48.82
C SER A 5 9.59 -20.80 -47.70
N GLU A 6 8.98 -21.92 -47.29
CA GLU A 6 8.07 -21.95 -46.14
C GLU A 6 8.82 -21.69 -44.82
N LEU A 7 10.01 -22.29 -44.64
CA LEU A 7 10.86 -22.03 -43.48
C LEU A 7 11.31 -20.56 -43.41
N LYS A 8 11.70 -19.95 -44.53
CA LYS A 8 12.07 -18.53 -44.59
C LYS A 8 10.89 -17.61 -44.25
N SER A 9 9.69 -17.91 -44.77
CA SER A 9 8.48 -17.16 -44.45
C SER A 9 8.14 -17.25 -42.97
N ARG A 10 8.20 -18.45 -42.38
CA ARG A 10 7.99 -18.66 -40.93
C ARG A 10 9.06 -17.96 -40.08
N ALA A 11 10.32 -18.03 -40.47
CA ALA A 11 11.41 -17.36 -39.76
C ALA A 11 11.23 -15.82 -39.76
N ASN A 12 10.88 -15.23 -40.91
CA ASN A 12 10.63 -13.78 -41.01
C ASN A 12 9.42 -13.36 -40.16
N ALA A 13 8.34 -14.16 -40.15
CA ALA A 13 7.18 -13.89 -39.31
C ALA A 13 7.54 -13.91 -37.81
N LEU A 14 8.32 -14.90 -37.37
CA LEU A 14 8.78 -15.01 -35.99
C LEU A 14 9.72 -13.86 -35.60
N GLN A 15 10.64 -13.46 -36.50
CA GLN A 15 11.51 -12.30 -36.28
C GLN A 15 10.72 -11.01 -36.17
N GLY A 16 9.68 -10.82 -36.99
CA GLY A 16 8.79 -9.66 -36.91
C GLY A 16 8.05 -9.57 -35.57
N LEU A 17 7.52 -10.70 -35.07
CA LEU A 17 6.87 -10.78 -33.76
C LEU A 17 7.84 -10.47 -32.62
N GLN A 18 9.07 -10.98 -32.68
CA GLN A 18 10.11 -10.72 -31.68
C GLN A 18 10.51 -9.23 -31.63
N LEU A 19 10.67 -8.59 -32.79
CA LEU A 19 10.97 -7.17 -32.87
C LEU A 19 9.82 -6.30 -32.33
N GLY A 20 8.57 -6.68 -32.60
CA GLY A 20 7.39 -6.04 -32.02
C GLY A 20 7.38 -6.12 -30.50
N ALA A 21 7.48 -7.33 -29.96
CA ALA A 21 7.51 -7.55 -28.51
C ALA A 21 8.65 -6.79 -27.82
N GLN A 22 9.83 -6.73 -28.45
CA GLN A 22 10.96 -5.98 -27.89
C GLN A 22 10.69 -4.46 -27.86
N ARG A 23 10.02 -3.91 -28.89
CA ARG A 23 9.63 -2.50 -28.90
C ARG A 23 8.60 -2.20 -27.80
N ASP A 24 7.62 -3.07 -27.62
CA ASP A 24 6.58 -2.89 -26.61
C ASP A 24 7.18 -2.92 -25.19
N LEU A 25 8.13 -3.83 -24.92
CA LEU A 25 8.84 -3.89 -23.65
C LEU A 25 9.67 -2.62 -23.37
N VAL A 26 10.35 -2.09 -24.39
CA VAL A 26 11.12 -0.85 -24.25
C VAL A 26 10.20 0.34 -23.97
N ALA A 27 9.07 0.42 -24.69
CA ALA A 27 8.07 1.48 -24.49
C ALA A 27 7.43 1.41 -23.10
N GLY A 28 7.05 0.20 -22.65
CA GLY A 28 6.51 -0.04 -21.31
C GLY A 28 7.49 0.35 -20.21
N THR A 29 8.75 -0.07 -20.36
CA THR A 29 9.84 0.30 -19.43
C THR A 29 9.98 1.83 -19.34
N GLN A 30 10.06 2.53 -20.48
CA GLN A 30 10.20 3.99 -20.51
C GLN A 30 9.01 4.70 -19.88
N ALA A 31 7.78 4.26 -20.18
CA ALA A 31 6.57 4.86 -19.62
C ALA A 31 6.53 4.72 -18.09
N CYS A 32 6.86 3.54 -17.55
CA CYS A 32 6.96 3.31 -16.11
C CYS A 32 8.03 4.19 -15.47
N GLU A 33 9.21 4.31 -16.08
CA GLU A 33 10.31 5.10 -15.51
C GLU A 33 10.02 6.60 -15.47
N VAL A 34 9.39 7.14 -16.52
CA VAL A 34 8.96 8.54 -16.55
C VAL A 34 7.91 8.79 -15.46
N ALA A 35 6.91 7.91 -15.36
CA ALA A 35 5.86 7.99 -14.35
C ALA A 35 6.40 7.87 -12.92
N CYS A 36 7.29 6.91 -12.65
CA CYS A 36 7.91 6.72 -11.35
C CYS A 36 8.77 7.92 -10.94
N ARG A 37 9.53 8.51 -11.87
CA ARG A 37 10.33 9.71 -11.58
C ARG A 37 9.45 10.90 -11.20
N MET A 38 8.38 11.13 -11.95
CA MET A 38 7.41 12.19 -11.66
C MET A 38 6.72 11.93 -10.32
N ALA A 39 6.28 10.69 -10.06
CA ALA A 39 5.62 10.31 -8.83
C ALA A 39 6.54 10.47 -7.61
N LEU A 40 7.82 10.11 -7.73
CA LEU A 40 8.79 10.25 -6.65
C LEU A 40 8.93 11.71 -6.20
N VAL A 41 9.15 12.63 -7.15
CA VAL A 41 9.30 14.07 -6.86
C VAL A 41 8.02 14.60 -6.20
N TYR A 42 6.86 14.31 -6.79
CA TYR A 42 5.58 14.73 -6.23
C TYR A 42 5.34 14.20 -4.81
N LEU A 43 5.62 12.91 -4.57
CA LEU A 43 5.41 12.29 -3.26
C LEU A 43 6.38 12.82 -2.20
N GLN A 44 7.62 13.13 -2.58
CA GLN A 44 8.60 13.77 -1.69
C GLN A 44 8.12 15.15 -1.25
N ASP A 45 7.68 15.99 -2.20
CA ASP A 45 7.13 17.31 -1.91
C ASP A 45 5.87 17.20 -1.05
N LEU A 46 4.95 16.29 -1.40
CA LEU A 46 3.75 16.02 -0.61
C LEU A 46 4.09 15.62 0.82
N CYS A 47 5.03 14.70 1.04
CA CYS A 47 5.45 14.29 2.37
C CYS A 47 5.99 15.46 3.20
N ALA A 48 6.77 16.35 2.57
CA ALA A 48 7.28 17.54 3.25
C ALA A 48 6.13 18.45 3.71
N GLN A 49 5.13 18.70 2.85
CA GLN A 49 3.96 19.52 3.20
C GLN A 49 3.08 18.85 4.28
N LEU A 50 2.81 17.55 4.15
CA LEU A 50 1.99 16.81 5.12
C LEU A 50 2.65 16.74 6.51
N ASN A 51 3.98 16.73 6.59
CA ASN A 51 4.70 16.81 7.86
C ASN A 51 4.55 18.17 8.57
N VAL A 52 4.34 19.25 7.81
CA VAL A 52 4.05 20.59 8.35
C VAL A 52 2.60 20.68 8.80
N ILE A 53 1.67 20.20 7.97
CA ILE A 53 0.22 20.30 8.23
C ILE A 53 -0.22 19.33 9.34
N GLN A 54 0.40 18.15 9.41
CA GLN A 54 0.03 17.04 10.32
C GLN A 54 -1.48 16.77 10.31
N PRO A 55 -2.05 16.39 9.16
CA PRO A 55 -3.48 16.26 9.02
C PRO A 55 -4.04 15.15 9.94
N PRO A 56 -5.31 15.26 10.36
CA PRO A 56 -5.99 14.15 11.01
C PRO A 56 -6.04 12.92 10.08
N ALA A 57 -6.04 11.73 10.66
CA ALA A 57 -6.19 10.50 9.90
C ALA A 57 -7.62 10.40 9.34
N PRO A 58 -7.79 10.04 8.06
CA PRO A 58 -9.11 9.95 7.46
C PRO A 58 -9.85 8.71 7.97
N GLY A 59 -11.16 8.83 8.18
CA GLY A 59 -12.05 7.71 8.51
C GLY A 59 -12.02 7.26 9.97
N VAL A 60 -12.59 6.09 10.23
CA VAL A 60 -12.68 5.49 11.56
C VAL A 60 -11.83 4.21 11.58
N TYR A 61 -10.81 4.20 12.43
CA TYR A 61 -9.95 3.04 12.63
C TYR A 61 -10.54 2.19 13.74
N SER A 62 -10.71 0.89 13.49
CA SER A 62 -11.27 -0.05 14.46
C SER A 62 -10.74 -1.45 14.20
N LEU A 63 -10.34 -2.18 15.25
CA LEU A 63 -9.85 -3.55 15.14
C LEU A 63 -11.00 -4.56 15.04
N ASP A 64 -12.02 -4.43 15.87
CA ASP A 64 -13.19 -5.31 15.90
C ASP A 64 -14.32 -4.86 14.96
N GLY A 65 -14.29 -3.60 14.51
CA GLY A 65 -15.34 -2.94 13.72
C GLY A 65 -16.41 -2.27 14.58
N LYS A 66 -16.25 -2.25 15.90
CA LYS A 66 -17.22 -1.70 16.86
C LYS A 66 -16.61 -0.54 17.64
N ALA A 67 -15.44 -0.78 18.23
CA ALA A 67 -14.74 0.21 19.05
C ALA A 67 -13.67 0.95 18.23
N PRO A 68 -13.56 2.28 18.35
CA PRO A 68 -12.49 3.03 17.72
C PRO A 68 -11.11 2.66 18.32
N PHE A 69 -10.09 2.65 17.46
CA PHE A 69 -8.76 2.11 17.74
C PHE A 69 -8.05 2.80 18.91
N ALA A 70 -8.08 4.13 18.95
CA ALA A 70 -7.50 4.95 20.02
C ALA A 70 -8.57 5.46 21.00
N GLY A 71 -9.62 4.65 21.26
CA GLY A 71 -10.79 5.11 22.00
C GLY A 71 -11.43 6.32 21.31
N SER A 72 -11.87 7.32 22.08
CA SER A 72 -12.48 8.54 21.53
C SER A 72 -11.46 9.51 20.91
N ALA A 73 -10.15 9.22 20.96
CA ALA A 73 -9.14 10.13 20.44
C ALA A 73 -9.02 10.00 18.91
N ALA A 74 -9.05 11.13 18.22
CA ALA A 74 -8.72 11.18 16.80
C ALA A 74 -7.24 10.81 16.60
N LEU A 75 -6.93 10.16 15.48
CA LEU A 75 -5.55 9.91 15.06
C LEU A 75 -5.06 11.09 14.21
N VAL A 76 -3.77 11.39 14.31
CA VAL A 76 -3.05 12.35 13.47
C VAL A 76 -1.93 11.62 12.73
N GLN A 77 -1.70 12.06 11.50
CA GLN A 77 -0.69 11.49 10.61
C GLN A 77 0.61 12.29 10.72
N ARG A 78 1.72 11.63 11.02
CA ARG A 78 3.03 12.28 11.23
C ARG A 78 4.17 11.48 10.61
N ASN A 79 5.32 12.13 10.46
CA ASN A 79 6.57 11.50 10.02
C ASN A 79 6.46 10.83 8.64
N PHE A 80 5.80 11.48 7.70
CA PHE A 80 5.78 11.07 6.30
C PHE A 80 7.20 11.02 5.74
N ARG A 81 7.57 9.86 5.20
CA ARG A 81 8.86 9.61 4.56
C ARG A 81 8.61 8.95 3.21
N CYS A 82 9.29 9.44 2.19
CA CYS A 82 9.26 8.89 0.84
C CYS A 82 10.65 8.37 0.47
N ASP A 83 10.73 7.12 0.06
CA ASP A 83 11.94 6.46 -0.41
C ASP A 83 11.68 5.76 -1.74
N ALA A 84 12.75 5.56 -2.51
CA ALA A 84 12.69 4.79 -3.74
C ALA A 84 13.85 3.82 -3.79
N ARG A 85 13.56 2.61 -4.26
CA ARG A 85 14.56 1.58 -4.52
C ARG A 85 14.71 1.38 -6.02
N ARG A 86 15.92 1.08 -6.45
CA ARG A 86 16.25 0.73 -7.83
C ARG A 86 16.70 -0.72 -7.95
N LYS A 87 16.56 -1.27 -9.16
CA LYS A 87 17.05 -2.59 -9.56
C LYS A 87 17.68 -2.54 -10.95
N MET A 88 18.45 -3.56 -11.29
CA MET A 88 18.90 -3.79 -12.66
C MET A 88 17.87 -4.62 -13.42
N LEU A 89 17.40 -4.12 -14.55
CA LEU A 89 16.53 -4.83 -15.48
C LEU A 89 17.09 -4.67 -16.90
N ARG A 90 17.42 -5.78 -17.56
CA ARG A 90 17.93 -5.78 -18.96
C ARG A 90 19.13 -4.83 -19.17
N ASN A 91 20.08 -4.85 -18.24
CA ASN A 91 21.27 -3.97 -18.20
C ASN A 91 20.99 -2.46 -18.05
N ALA A 92 19.77 -2.08 -17.67
CA ALA A 92 19.43 -0.71 -17.29
C ALA A 92 19.03 -0.65 -15.81
N GLU A 93 19.37 0.44 -15.14
CA GLU A 93 18.89 0.72 -13.79
C GLU A 93 17.48 1.32 -13.88
N VAL A 94 16.52 0.67 -13.22
CA VAL A 94 15.10 1.04 -13.23
C VAL A 94 14.56 1.09 -11.79
N PHE A 95 13.43 1.76 -11.58
CA PHE A 95 12.77 1.74 -10.27
C PHE A 95 12.29 0.33 -9.92
N ASP A 96 12.54 -0.13 -8.70
CA ASP A 96 11.96 -1.36 -8.18
C ASP A 96 10.62 -1.08 -7.50
N TYR A 97 10.63 -0.11 -6.59
CA TYR A 97 9.42 0.45 -5.98
C TYR A 97 9.67 1.85 -5.43
N ILE A 98 8.59 2.60 -5.20
CA ILE A 98 8.57 3.84 -4.41
C ILE A 98 7.70 3.58 -3.18
N GLY A 99 8.27 3.80 -1.99
CA GLY A 99 7.60 3.65 -0.71
C GLY A 99 7.31 4.99 -0.08
N VAL A 100 6.11 5.16 0.48
CA VAL A 100 5.78 6.26 1.39
C VAL A 100 5.27 5.65 2.68
N GLY A 101 5.87 5.97 3.82
CA GLY A 101 5.46 5.50 5.14
C GLY A 101 5.25 6.65 6.11
N TRP A 102 4.29 6.51 7.02
CA TRP A 102 4.03 7.48 8.08
C TRP A 102 3.39 6.81 9.30
N ASP A 103 3.44 7.53 10.42
CA ASP A 103 2.90 7.08 11.69
C ASP A 103 1.47 7.61 11.90
N LEU A 104 0.62 6.78 12.48
CA LEU A 104 -0.72 7.09 12.94
C LEU A 104 -0.71 7.08 14.47
N LEU A 105 -0.78 8.28 15.05
CA LEU A 105 -0.66 8.49 16.49
C LEU A 105 -1.89 9.22 17.05
N PRO A 106 -2.28 9.00 18.32
CA PRO A 106 -3.36 9.76 18.93
C PRO A 106 -3.05 11.26 19.00
N VAL A 107 -4.04 12.11 18.73
CA VAL A 107 -3.91 13.58 18.79
C VAL A 107 -3.65 14.06 20.22
N THR A 108 -4.34 13.45 21.19
CA THR A 108 -4.27 13.76 22.62
C THR A 108 -3.90 12.49 23.39
N GLY A 109 -2.77 12.55 24.11
CA GLY A 109 -2.30 11.45 24.97
C GLY A 109 -0.99 10.81 24.49
N LEU A 110 -0.37 10.05 25.39
CA LEU A 110 0.70 9.11 25.06
C LEU A 110 0.11 7.88 24.37
N VAL A 111 0.94 7.11 23.65
CA VAL A 111 0.58 5.78 23.15
C VAL A 111 0.07 4.96 24.34
N ALA A 112 -1.24 4.67 24.34
CA ALA A 112 -1.90 3.96 25.41
C ALA A 112 -1.97 2.47 25.05
N THR A 113 -2.03 1.63 26.08
CA THR A 113 -2.40 0.23 25.90
C THR A 113 -3.92 0.13 25.98
N HIS A 114 -4.52 -0.48 24.97
CA HIS A 114 -5.94 -0.79 24.91
C HIS A 114 -6.14 -2.27 24.75
N THR A 115 -7.31 -2.75 25.18
CA THR A 115 -7.62 -4.16 25.20
C THR A 115 -8.82 -4.43 24.33
N VAL A 116 -8.71 -5.42 23.44
CA VAL A 116 -9.85 -5.96 22.70
C VAL A 116 -10.02 -7.43 23.04
N THR A 117 -11.25 -7.80 23.41
CA THR A 117 -11.60 -9.17 23.76
C THR A 117 -12.46 -9.77 22.65
N VAL A 118 -12.05 -10.93 22.14
CA VAL A 118 -12.77 -11.65 21.09
C VAL A 118 -13.10 -13.07 21.55
N ASN A 119 -14.37 -13.43 21.41
CA ASN A 119 -14.93 -14.73 21.82
C ASN A 119 -15.47 -15.55 20.64
N PHE A 120 -15.38 -15.03 19.40
CA PHE A 120 -15.86 -15.69 18.18
C PHE A 120 -14.75 -15.81 17.12
N PRO A 121 -14.63 -16.95 16.40
CA PRO A 121 -13.58 -17.15 15.39
C PRO A 121 -13.52 -16.10 14.27
N PRO A 122 -14.63 -15.63 13.67
CA PRO A 122 -14.56 -14.60 12.63
C PRO A 122 -14.04 -13.25 13.12
N ASP A 123 -14.35 -12.89 14.37
CA ASP A 123 -13.86 -11.66 14.99
C ASP A 123 -12.36 -11.77 15.33
N LEU A 124 -11.89 -12.96 15.73
CA LEU A 124 -10.47 -13.24 15.94
C LEU A 124 -9.66 -13.07 14.65
N GLU A 125 -10.11 -13.65 13.53
CA GLU A 125 -9.44 -13.52 12.24
C GLU A 125 -9.37 -12.06 11.80
N ARG A 126 -10.47 -11.32 11.92
CA ARG A 126 -10.54 -9.89 11.59
C ARG A 126 -9.57 -9.06 12.43
N VAL A 127 -9.58 -9.24 13.76
CA VAL A 127 -8.71 -8.50 14.68
C VAL A 127 -7.25 -8.83 14.38
N THR A 128 -6.92 -10.11 14.20
CA THR A 128 -5.55 -10.55 13.87
C THR A 128 -5.07 -9.95 12.55
N GLN A 129 -5.91 -9.98 11.52
CA GLN A 129 -5.60 -9.39 10.22
C GLN A 129 -5.36 -7.88 10.33
N ARG A 130 -6.22 -7.15 11.06
CA ARG A 130 -6.08 -5.70 11.22
C ARG A 130 -4.88 -5.30 12.08
N LEU A 131 -4.57 -6.06 13.13
CA LEU A 131 -3.34 -5.89 13.92
C LEU A 131 -2.09 -6.08 13.05
N SER A 132 -2.10 -7.10 12.19
CA SER A 132 -1.01 -7.37 11.25
C SER A 132 -0.87 -6.26 10.20
N VAL A 133 -1.96 -5.86 9.55
CA VAL A 133 -1.95 -4.82 8.51
C VAL A 133 -1.58 -3.45 9.11
N GLY A 134 -2.04 -3.12 10.31
CA GLY A 134 -1.68 -1.91 11.06
C GLY A 134 -0.22 -1.87 11.54
N GLN A 135 0.49 -3.00 11.50
CA GLN A 135 1.78 -3.19 12.16
C GLN A 135 1.75 -2.78 13.65
N ILE A 136 0.65 -3.13 14.32
CA ILE A 136 0.38 -2.71 15.69
C ILE A 136 1.07 -3.68 16.65
N GLN A 137 1.85 -3.14 17.58
CA GLN A 137 2.42 -3.94 18.67
C GLN A 137 1.29 -4.43 19.58
N HIS A 138 1.25 -5.75 19.80
CA HIS A 138 0.22 -6.38 20.62
C HIS A 138 0.75 -7.62 21.34
N GLU A 139 0.11 -7.92 22.47
CA GLU A 139 0.27 -9.14 23.24
C GLU A 139 -1.06 -9.89 23.26
N ARG A 140 -1.03 -11.19 22.97
CA ARG A 140 -2.22 -12.07 23.02
C ARG A 140 -2.22 -12.86 24.32
N LYS A 141 -3.35 -12.83 25.02
CA LYS A 141 -3.61 -13.58 26.24
C LYS A 141 -4.84 -14.46 26.07
N ASP A 142 -4.78 -15.65 26.64
CA ASP A 142 -5.92 -16.56 26.71
C ASP A 142 -6.70 -16.27 28.00
N GLN A 143 -7.92 -15.76 27.88
CA GLN A 143 -8.81 -15.67 29.03
C GLN A 143 -9.48 -17.03 29.24
N ARG A 144 -9.22 -17.65 30.39
CA ARG A 144 -9.75 -18.96 30.76
C ARG A 144 -10.64 -18.86 31.99
N HIS A 145 -11.61 -19.76 32.09
CA HIS A 145 -12.46 -19.87 33.27
C HIS A 145 -11.61 -20.29 34.48
N PRO A 146 -11.70 -19.60 35.63
CA PRO A 146 -10.81 -19.82 36.78
C PRO A 146 -10.92 -21.24 37.36
N GLU A 147 -12.12 -21.83 37.37
CA GLU A 147 -12.32 -23.17 37.94
C GLU A 147 -12.22 -24.32 36.94
N THR A 148 -12.58 -24.12 35.67
CA THR A 148 -12.69 -25.21 34.67
C THR A 148 -11.58 -25.17 33.63
N ASN A 149 -10.74 -24.13 33.65
CA ASN A 149 -9.65 -23.88 32.72
C ASN A 149 -10.04 -23.88 31.22
N LYS A 150 -11.35 -23.80 30.93
CA LYS A 150 -11.89 -23.70 29.58
C LYS A 150 -11.57 -22.32 29.00
N LEU A 151 -11.16 -22.28 27.74
CA LEU A 151 -10.94 -21.03 27.01
C LEU A 151 -12.27 -20.29 26.83
N LEU A 152 -12.32 -19.04 27.32
CA LEU A 152 -13.49 -18.16 27.21
C LEU A 152 -13.34 -17.17 26.06
N ALA A 153 -12.17 -16.54 25.95
CA ALA A 153 -11.89 -15.52 24.95
C ALA A 153 -10.39 -15.36 24.72
N TYR A 154 -10.05 -14.74 23.59
CA TYR A 154 -8.72 -14.19 23.36
C TYR A 154 -8.74 -12.69 23.65
N VAL A 155 -7.75 -12.24 24.40
CA VAL A 155 -7.59 -10.85 24.82
C VAL A 155 -6.33 -10.32 24.16
N PHE A 156 -6.44 -9.24 23.40
CA PHE A 156 -5.31 -8.57 22.79
C PHE A 156 -5.08 -7.23 23.47
N ASP A 157 -3.95 -7.10 24.14
CA ASP A 157 -3.45 -5.81 24.62
C ASP A 157 -2.60 -5.21 23.52
N TYR A 158 -2.97 -4.04 23.01
CA TYR A 158 -2.34 -3.41 21.86
C TYR A 158 -2.02 -1.94 22.15
N GLN A 159 -0.96 -1.45 21.50
CA GLN A 159 -0.60 -0.04 21.54
C GLN A 159 -1.42 0.76 20.54
N THR A 160 -1.90 1.95 20.93
CA THR A 160 -2.63 2.87 20.04
C THR A 160 -1.71 3.59 19.06
N GLU A 161 -0.70 2.90 18.54
CA GLU A 161 0.23 3.35 17.52
C GLU A 161 0.15 2.39 16.34
N SER A 162 0.03 2.95 15.14
CA SER A 162 -0.02 2.19 13.91
C SER A 162 0.80 2.90 12.85
N ARG A 163 1.07 2.21 11.74
CA ARG A 163 1.68 2.83 10.56
C ARG A 163 0.81 2.69 9.34
N ALA A 164 0.94 3.64 8.42
CA ALA A 164 0.29 3.61 7.13
C ALA A 164 1.34 3.75 6.02
N PHE A 165 1.03 3.14 4.86
CA PHE A 165 2.01 2.96 3.80
C PHE A 165 1.36 3.08 2.43
N ILE A 166 2.11 3.64 1.49
CA ILE A 166 1.85 3.56 0.06
C ILE A 166 3.07 2.91 -0.59
N THR A 167 2.83 1.99 -1.53
CA THR A 167 3.88 1.42 -2.35
C THR A 167 3.46 1.47 -3.81
N LEU A 168 4.30 2.05 -4.65
CA LEU A 168 4.17 2.02 -6.11
C LEU A 168 5.18 1.02 -6.63
N THR A 169 4.71 -0.01 -7.32
CA THR A 169 5.55 -1.06 -7.91
C THR A 169 5.36 -1.06 -9.43
N PRO A 170 6.33 -0.55 -10.22
CA PRO A 170 6.28 -0.64 -11.67
C PRO A 170 6.45 -2.09 -12.15
N ASP A 171 5.57 -2.49 -13.06
CA ASP A 171 5.73 -3.63 -13.95
C ASP A 171 6.18 -3.11 -15.32
N HIS A 172 7.49 -3.20 -15.57
CA HIS A 172 8.12 -2.72 -16.80
C HIS A 172 7.79 -3.56 -18.03
N ASP A 173 7.27 -4.78 -17.83
CA ASP A 173 6.90 -5.67 -18.93
C ASP A 173 5.50 -5.32 -19.44
N THR A 174 4.57 -4.99 -18.55
CA THR A 174 3.22 -4.55 -18.94
C THR A 174 3.09 -3.04 -19.11
N GLY A 175 4.05 -2.26 -18.65
CA GLY A 175 3.97 -0.79 -18.64
C GLY A 175 2.96 -0.25 -17.62
N CYS A 176 2.68 -1.01 -16.55
CA CYS A 176 1.72 -0.64 -15.51
C CYS A 176 2.44 -0.34 -14.19
N ILE A 177 1.80 0.40 -13.30
CA ILE A 177 2.27 0.68 -11.95
C ILE A 177 1.18 0.23 -10.99
N ALA A 178 1.51 -0.76 -10.17
CA ALA A 178 0.65 -1.21 -9.09
C ALA A 178 0.79 -0.28 -7.88
N PHE A 179 -0.34 0.21 -7.39
CA PHE A 179 -0.46 1.01 -6.18
C PHE A 179 -1.02 0.14 -5.08
N ARG A 180 -0.31 0.06 -3.96
CA ARG A 180 -0.76 -0.53 -2.72
C ARG A 180 -0.86 0.55 -1.67
N VAL A 181 -2.06 0.84 -1.20
CA VAL A 181 -2.34 1.84 -0.16
C VAL A 181 -2.87 1.12 1.08
N SER A 182 -2.16 1.25 2.19
CA SER A 182 -2.47 0.54 3.43
C SER A 182 -2.77 1.52 4.56
N ASN A 183 -3.79 1.21 5.35
CA ASN A 183 -4.21 1.97 6.54
C ASN A 183 -4.60 3.42 6.25
N VAL A 184 -5.35 3.65 5.17
CA VAL A 184 -5.92 4.95 4.79
C VAL A 184 -7.44 4.84 4.81
N GLY A 185 -8.10 5.54 5.74
CA GLY A 185 -9.55 5.44 5.92
C GLY A 185 -9.99 4.36 6.91
N GLY A 186 -9.06 3.58 7.44
CA GLY A 186 -9.27 2.42 8.32
C GLY A 186 -8.21 1.34 8.09
N PHE A 187 -8.18 0.31 8.94
CA PHE A 187 -7.23 -0.81 8.79
C PHE A 187 -7.60 -1.69 7.60
N GLY A 188 -6.71 -1.73 6.62
CA GLY A 188 -6.94 -2.45 5.38
C GLY A 188 -5.90 -2.13 4.33
N VAL A 189 -5.97 -2.86 3.22
CA VAL A 189 -5.11 -2.66 2.06
C VAL A 189 -5.99 -2.48 0.84
N HIS A 190 -5.73 -1.42 0.09
CA HIS A 190 -6.36 -1.14 -1.19
C HIS A 190 -5.30 -1.26 -2.29
N ASN A 191 -5.56 -2.11 -3.27
CA ASN A 191 -4.68 -2.33 -4.41
C ASN A 191 -5.39 -1.88 -5.68
N THR A 192 -4.69 -1.11 -6.51
CA THR A 192 -5.14 -0.72 -7.85
C THR A 192 -3.92 -0.66 -8.78
N SER A 193 -4.13 -0.67 -10.09
CA SER A 193 -3.04 -0.63 -11.07
C SER A 193 -3.42 0.29 -12.21
N TYR A 194 -2.47 1.14 -12.60
CA TYR A 194 -2.66 2.09 -13.69
C TYR A 194 -1.55 1.94 -14.73
N PRO A 195 -1.84 2.06 -16.04
CA PRO A 195 -0.80 2.24 -17.05
C PRO A 195 0.09 3.43 -16.68
N GLY A 196 1.40 3.33 -16.95
CA GLY A 196 2.36 4.40 -16.62
C GLY A 196 1.94 5.76 -17.18
N ALA A 197 1.37 5.80 -18.38
CA ALA A 197 0.86 7.02 -19.00
C ALA A 197 -0.31 7.70 -18.25
N GLN A 198 -1.06 6.95 -17.42
CA GLN A 198 -2.15 7.49 -16.61
C GLN A 198 -1.67 8.02 -15.25
N VAL A 199 -0.47 7.63 -14.82
CA VAL A 199 0.17 8.15 -13.61
C VAL A 199 0.66 9.56 -13.91
N THR A 200 -0.23 10.51 -13.67
CA THR A 200 -0.06 11.95 -13.88
C THR A 200 -0.20 12.70 -12.56
N HIS A 201 0.18 13.97 -12.52
CA HIS A 201 -0.08 14.83 -11.36
C HIS A 201 -1.54 14.77 -10.90
N ARG A 202 -2.50 14.76 -11.83
CA ARG A 202 -3.93 14.65 -11.51
C ARG A 202 -4.26 13.36 -10.74
N LEU A 203 -3.70 12.21 -11.13
CA LEU A 203 -3.93 10.96 -10.40
C LEU A 203 -3.32 11.03 -9.00
N LEU A 204 -2.12 11.60 -8.89
CA LEU A 204 -1.43 11.76 -7.60
C LEU A 204 -2.12 12.77 -6.69
N ASP A 205 -2.75 13.81 -7.24
CA ASP A 205 -3.61 14.74 -6.50
C ASP A 205 -4.84 14.02 -5.94
N GLU A 206 -5.45 13.11 -6.71
CA GLU A 206 -6.54 12.28 -6.19
C GLU A 206 -6.05 11.35 -5.08
N LEU A 207 -4.85 10.77 -5.19
CA LEU A 207 -4.22 10.02 -4.11
C LEU A 207 -4.03 10.92 -2.86
N ALA A 208 -3.48 12.12 -3.03
CA ALA A 208 -3.23 13.06 -1.94
C ALA A 208 -4.55 13.44 -1.23
N LYS A 209 -5.62 13.72 -1.97
CA LYS A 209 -6.96 13.96 -1.43
C LYS A 209 -7.42 12.79 -0.55
N LYS A 210 -7.23 11.55 -1.01
CA LYS A 210 -7.59 10.34 -0.27
C LYS A 210 -6.85 10.27 1.07
N LEU A 211 -5.55 10.61 1.10
CA LEU A 211 -4.72 10.60 2.31
C LEU A 211 -5.19 11.58 3.37
N VAL A 212 -5.72 12.73 2.96
CA VAL A 212 -6.24 13.76 3.89
C VAL A 212 -7.75 13.66 4.12
N GLY A 213 -8.41 12.62 3.61
CA GLY A 213 -9.85 12.38 3.80
C GLY A 213 -10.77 13.26 2.96
N GLN A 214 -10.25 13.91 1.93
CA GLN A 214 -11.07 14.62 0.96
C GLN A 214 -11.69 13.65 -0.06
N PRO A 215 -12.84 14.01 -0.67
CA PRO A 215 -13.42 13.25 -1.76
C PRO A 215 -12.40 13.03 -2.87
N SER A 216 -12.18 11.76 -3.22
CA SER A 216 -11.15 11.33 -4.16
C SER A 216 -11.70 10.28 -5.12
N ARG A 217 -11.26 10.36 -6.38
CA ARG A 217 -11.51 9.36 -7.42
C ARG A 217 -10.39 8.34 -7.54
N PHE A 218 -9.48 8.29 -6.56
CA PHE A 218 -8.40 7.31 -6.52
C PHE A 218 -8.91 5.94 -6.05
N GLY A 219 -8.75 4.93 -6.91
CA GLY A 219 -9.22 3.57 -6.70
C GLY A 219 -9.92 3.03 -7.94
#